data_AF-A0A2E9FII5-F1
#
_entry.id   AF-A0A2E9FII5-F1
#
_cell.length_a   1.000
_cell.length_b   1.000
_cell.length_c   1.000
_cell.angle_alpha   90.00
_cell.angle_beta   90.00
_cell.angle_gamma   90.00
#
_symmetry.space_group_name_H-M   'P 1'
#
loop_
_entity.id
_entity.type
_entity.pdbx_description
1 polymer ?
#
loop_
_entity_poly.entity_id
_entity_poly.type
_entity_poly.pdbx_seq_one_letter_code
_entity_poly.pdbx_strand_id
1 'polypeptide(L)' 'MKKEKENRYALIDQLPEQTQRDIRVGMLVQSKLGKKKYRNVWVGSGWISLDGDDRLTFREAKY' A
#
# COMPACT_ATOMS: atom_id res chain seq x y z
N MET A 1 -2.63 1.97 -29.30
CA MET A 1 -1.73 2.25 -28.17
C MET A 1 -2.54 2.28 -26.88
N LYS A 2 -2.46 1.24 -26.05
CA LYS A 2 -3.06 1.26 -24.71
C LYS A 2 -2.17 2.11 -23.81
N LYS A 3 -2.71 3.20 -23.26
CA LYS A 3 -2.01 4.02 -22.26
C LYS A 3 -1.76 3.16 -21.04
N GLU A 4 -0.53 2.69 -20.87
CA GLU A 4 -0.05 2.14 -19.60
C GLU A 4 -0.20 3.26 -18.56
N LYS A 5 -1.20 3.12 -17.69
CA LYS A 5 -1.27 3.94 -16.48
C LYS A 5 -0.05 3.54 -15.67
N GLU A 6 0.98 4.38 -15.68
CA GLU A 6 2.10 4.30 -14.75
C GLU A 6 1.53 4.18 -13.33
N ASN A 7 1.45 2.95 -12.83
CA ASN A 7 1.32 2.71 -11.42
C ASN A 7 2.65 3.17 -10.81
N ARG A 8 2.67 4.41 -10.31
CA ARG A 8 3.78 4.92 -9.53
C ARG A 8 3.84 4.14 -8.21
N TYR A 9 4.53 3.01 -8.24
CA TYR A 9 4.96 2.34 -7.02
C TYR A 9 6.18 3.11 -6.52
N ALA A 10 5.99 4.01 -5.56
CA ALA A 10 7.13 4.44 -4.76
C ALA A 10 7.60 3.21 -3.98
N LEU A 11 8.89 2.90 -4.05
CA LEU A 11 9.48 1.92 -3.14
C LEU A 11 9.19 2.42 -1.72
N ILE A 12 8.74 1.53 -0.83
CA ILE A 12 8.35 1.92 0.54
C ILE A 12 9.47 2.72 1.19
N ASP A 13 10.73 2.33 0.97
CA ASP A 13 11.92 2.97 1.52
C ASP A 13 12.16 4.41 1.03
N GLN A 14 11.49 4.84 -0.05
CA GLN A 14 11.53 6.21 -0.58
C GLN A 14 10.41 7.10 -0.03
N LEU A 15 9.46 6.53 0.71
CA LEU A 15 8.37 7.29 1.34
C LEU A 15 8.86 7.95 2.64
N PRO A 16 8.21 9.05 3.09
CA PRO A 16 8.48 9.62 4.40
C PRO A 16 8.37 8.56 5.52
N GLU A 17 9.24 8.65 6.54
CA GLU A 17 9.32 7.65 7.60
C GLU A 17 7.97 7.35 8.26
N GLN A 18 7.16 8.40 8.51
CA GLN A 18 5.82 8.26 9.05
C GLN A 18 4.92 7.40 8.15
N THR A 19 4.97 7.61 6.84
CA THR A 19 4.20 6.83 5.85
C THR A 19 4.67 5.37 5.81
N GLN A 20 5.99 5.14 5.89
CA GLN A 20 6.51 3.77 6.01
C GLN A 20 5.96 3.06 7.25
N ARG A 21 5.92 3.77 8.38
CA ARG A 21 5.40 3.23 9.65
C ARG A 21 3.91 2.91 9.54
N ASP A 22 3.11 3.81 8.97
CA ASP A 22 1.67 3.59 8.75
C ASP A 22 1.41 2.35 7.88
N ILE A 23 2.16 2.21 6.78
CA ILE A 23 2.08 1.06 5.88
C ILE A 23 2.45 -0.23 6.63
N ARG A 24 3.57 -0.25 7.36
CA ARG A 24 4.01 -1.43 8.14
C ARG A 24 2.98 -1.85 9.18
N VAL A 25 2.41 -0.89 9.91
CA VAL A 25 1.34 -1.15 10.88
C VAL A 25 0.10 -1.71 10.19
N GLY A 26 -0.31 -1.11 9.07
CA GLY A 26 -1.44 -1.59 8.27
C GLY A 26 -1.27 -3.03 7.79
N MET A 27 -0.08 -3.36 7.25
CA MET A 27 0.26 -4.72 6.83
C MET A 27 0.19 -5.70 8.00
N LEU A 28 0.76 -5.34 9.16
CA LEU A 28 0.73 -6.17 10.35
C LEU A 28 -0.71 -6.45 10.82
N VAL A 29 -1.58 -5.45 10.78
CA VAL A 29 -3.00 -5.62 11.12
C VAL A 29 -3.68 -6.57 10.14
N GLN A 30 -3.50 -6.40 8.82
CA GLN A 30 -4.12 -7.32 7.85
C GLN A 30 -3.60 -8.76 8.01
N SER A 31 -2.32 -8.93 8.31
CA SER A 31 -1.74 -10.24 8.61
C SER A 31 -2.36 -10.88 9.85
N LYS A 32 -2.57 -10.11 10.93
CA LYS A 32 -3.25 -10.60 12.15
C LYS A 32 -4.71 -10.97 11.92
N LEU A 33 -5.36 -10.36 10.93
CA LEU A 33 -6.71 -10.73 10.48
C LEU A 33 -6.74 -11.94 9.54
N GLY A 34 -5.59 -12.59 9.29
CA GLY A 34 -5.48 -13.74 8.38
C GLY A 34 -5.67 -13.39 6.91
N LYS A 35 -5.61 -12.10 6.54
CA LYS A 35 -5.79 -11.67 5.15
C LYS A 35 -4.51 -11.83 4.36
N LYS A 36 -4.54 -12.76 3.40
CA LYS A 36 -3.47 -12.97 2.42
C LYS A 36 -3.48 -11.95 1.28
N LYS A 37 -4.63 -11.32 1.02
CA LYS A 37 -4.81 -10.26 0.02
C LYS A 37 -5.82 -9.24 0.50
N TYR A 38 -5.65 -7.99 0.11
CA TYR A 38 -6.56 -6.90 0.47
C TYR A 38 -6.45 -5.76 -0.51
N ARG A 39 -7.54 -5.00 -0.69
CA ARG A 39 -7.62 -3.90 -1.64
C ARG A 39 -8.13 -2.65 -0.95
N ASN A 40 -7.48 -1.53 -1.22
CA ASN A 40 -7.86 -0.20 -0.71
C ASN A 40 -8.09 -0.19 0.81
N VAL A 41 -7.13 -0.68 1.58
CA VAL A 41 -7.13 -0.54 3.04
C VAL A 41 -6.52 0.80 3.42
N TRP A 42 -7.24 1.58 4.22
CA TRP A 42 -6.75 2.85 4.72
C TRP A 42 -5.66 2.64 5.78
N VAL A 43 -4.55 3.38 5.65
CA VAL A 43 -3.43 3.42 6.58
C VAL A 43 -2.99 4.87 6.72
N GLY A 44 -3.53 5.61 7.70
CA GLY A 44 -3.11 6.97 8.08
C GLY A 44 -2.80 7.93 6.91
N SER A 45 -1.57 7.85 6.41
CA SER A 45 -1.02 8.46 5.20
C SER A 45 -1.68 8.12 3.84
N GLY A 46 -2.51 7.08 3.72
CA GLY A 46 -3.12 6.73 2.43
C GLY A 46 -3.80 5.36 2.35
N TRP A 47 -3.76 4.77 1.15
CA TRP A 47 -4.39 3.49 0.83
C TRP A 47 -3.36 2.45 0.42
N ILE A 48 -3.43 1.25 1.00
CA ILE A 48 -2.63 0.10 0.59
C ILE A 48 -3.49 -1.00 -0.03
N SER A 49 -2.88 -1.74 -0.96
CA SER A 49 -3.42 -3.01 -1.47
C SER A 49 -2.31 -4.02 -1.57
N LEU A 50 -2.62 -5.28 -1.32
CA LEU A 50 -1.75 -6.45 -1.51
C LEU A 50 -2.51 -7.43 -2.39
N ASP A 51 -1.96 -7.75 -3.56
CA ASP A 51 -2.55 -8.70 -4.50
C ASP A 51 -2.15 -10.15 -4.19
N GLY A 52 -2.54 -11.09 -5.07
CA GLY A 52 -2.25 -12.51 -4.90
C GLY A 52 -0.81 -12.91 -5.23
N ASP A 53 -0.03 -12.00 -5.80
CA ASP A 53 1.38 -12.18 -6.15
C ASP A 53 2.30 -11.48 -5.12
N ASP A 54 1.77 -11.22 -3.93
CA ASP A 54 2.43 -10.49 -2.82
C ASP A 54 2.92 -9.07 -3.19
N ARG A 55 2.34 -8.44 -4.22
CA ARG A 55 2.70 -7.08 -4.61
C ARG A 55 1.94 -6.06 -3.79
N LEU A 56 2.67 -5.36 -2.91
CA LEU A 56 2.13 -4.23 -2.17
C LEU A 56 2.10 -2.97 -3.04
N THR A 57 0.97 -2.28 -3.01
CA THR A 57 0.74 -1.01 -3.69
C THR A 57 0.33 0.03 -2.66
N PHE A 58 0.94 1.22 -2.70
CA PHE A 58 0.54 2.35 -1.87
C PHE A 58 0.05 3.51 -2.75
N ARG A 59 -1.04 4.14 -2.33
CA ARG A 59 -1.59 5.35 -2.93
C ARG A 59 -1.81 6.39 -1.84
N GLU A 60 -1.02 7.45 -1.90
CA GLU A 60 -1.11 8.58 -0.98
C GLU A 60 -2.51 9.20 -0.95
N ALA A 61 -2.97 9.61 0.24
CA ALA A 61 -4.17 10.42 0.38
C ALA A 61 -3.86 11.84 -0.11
N LYS A 62 -4.44 12.22 -1.26
CA LYS A 62 -4.42 13.62 -1.69
C LYS A 62 -5.47 14.38 -0.88
N TYR A 63 -5.02 15.36 -0.10
CA TYR A 63 -5.86 16.40 0.49
C TYR A 63 -5.96 17.59 -0.46
#